data_AF-A0A009QG84-F1
#
_entry.id   AF-A0A009QG84-F1
#
_cell.length_a   1.000
_cell.length_b   1.000
_cell.length_c   1.000
_cell.angle_alpha   90.00
_cell.angle_beta   90.00
_cell.angle_gamma   90.00
#
_symmetry.space_group_name_H-M   'P 1'
#
loop_
_entity.id
_entity.type
_entity.pdbx_description
1 polymer ?
#
loop_
_entity_poly.entity_id
_entity_poly.type
_entity_poly.pdbx_seq_one_letter_code
_entity_poly.pdbx_strand_id
1 'polypeptide(L)'
;MNTNNLSEQPIELNSPDFLIGDVVVLTKECRSFKSNDLFEVKNKTLTRLWTIKSENHLILVSSKEIRTATVAELNAKRRLTKAEQALAEVS
;
A
#
# COMPACT_ATOMS: atom_id res chain seq x y z
N MET A 1 -27.23 -4.79 -33.70
CA MET A 1 -27.11 -3.37 -33.31
C MET A 1 -26.51 -3.31 -31.91
N ASN A 2 -25.46 -2.49 -31.78
CA ASN A 2 -24.77 -1.98 -30.59
C ASN A 2 -24.24 -2.98 -29.54
N THR A 3 -23.05 -3.54 -29.80
CA THR A 3 -22.15 -3.99 -28.73
C THR A 3 -21.40 -2.77 -28.24
N ASN A 4 -21.71 -2.32 -27.02
CA ASN A 4 -20.94 -1.30 -26.33
C ASN A 4 -19.55 -1.87 -26.05
N ASN A 5 -18.64 -1.68 -26.98
CA ASN A 5 -17.23 -1.99 -26.83
C ASN A 5 -16.72 -0.95 -25.82
N LEU A 6 -16.75 -1.29 -24.52
CA LEU A 6 -16.10 -0.50 -23.49
C LEU A 6 -14.64 -0.39 -23.92
N SER A 7 -14.29 0.81 -24.38
CA SER A 7 -12.93 1.21 -24.70
C SER A 7 -12.04 0.87 -23.53
N GLU A 8 -11.25 -0.20 -23.67
CA GLU A 8 -10.08 -0.45 -22.85
C GLU A 8 -9.08 0.63 -23.23
N GLN A 9 -9.29 1.84 -22.70
CA GLN A 9 -8.33 2.91 -22.83
C GLN A 9 -6.99 2.36 -22.30
N PRO A 10 -5.90 2.48 -23.08
CA PRO A 10 -4.60 2.10 -22.58
C PRO A 10 -4.40 2.92 -21.30
N ILE A 11 -4.34 2.23 -20.16
CA ILE A 11 -4.11 2.82 -18.85
C ILE A 11 -2.74 3.46 -18.97
N GLU A 12 -2.74 4.75 -19.31
CA GLU A 12 -1.59 5.58 -19.59
C GLU A 12 -0.75 5.60 -18.33
N LEU A 13 0.14 4.60 -18.18
CA LEU A 13 1.15 4.44 -17.15
C LEU A 13 0.80 5.23 -15.88
N ASN A 14 -0.41 4.98 -15.34
CA ASN A 14 -0.97 5.82 -14.30
C ASN A 14 -0.07 5.59 -13.11
N SER A 15 0.82 6.54 -12.83
CA SER A 15 1.54 6.56 -11.57
C SER A 15 0.46 6.38 -10.51
N PRO A 16 0.49 5.29 -9.73
CA PRO A 16 -0.61 4.98 -8.84
C PRO A 16 -0.93 6.22 -8.00
N ASP A 17 -2.14 6.75 -8.19
CA ASP A 17 -2.66 7.88 -7.41
C ASP A 17 -3.03 7.35 -6.04
N PHE A 18 -2.01 7.17 -5.21
CA PHE A 18 -2.18 6.78 -3.83
C PHE A 18 -2.97 7.85 -3.09
N LEU A 19 -3.87 7.44 -2.21
CA LEU A 19 -4.60 8.37 -1.35
C LEU A 19 -4.03 8.31 0.07
N ILE A 20 -4.17 9.41 0.79
CA ILE A 20 -3.83 9.44 2.22
C ILE A 20 -4.76 8.45 2.95
N GLY A 21 -4.18 7.55 3.72
CA GLY A 21 -4.87 6.43 4.36
C GLY A 21 -4.74 5.10 3.60
N ASP A 22 -4.25 5.10 2.35
CA ASP A 22 -4.05 3.86 1.62
C ASP A 22 -2.95 3.00 2.23
N VAL A 23 -3.19 1.69 2.22
CA VAL A 23 -2.22 0.70 2.66
C VAL A 23 -1.37 0.26 1.48
N VAL A 24 -0.08 0.55 1.57
CA VAL A 24 0.92 0.30 0.55
C VAL A 24 2.05 -0.55 1.10
N VAL A 25 2.77 -1.21 0.19
CA VAL A 25 3.97 -1.97 0.51
C VAL A 25 5.11 -1.53 -0.39
N LEU A 26 6.32 -1.74 0.13
CA LEU A 26 7.53 -1.44 -0.59
C LEU A 26 7.75 -2.48 -1.69
N THR A 27 8.12 -2.02 -2.86
CA THR A 27 8.54 -2.87 -3.97
C THR A 27 10.02 -3.20 -3.85
N LYS A 28 10.49 -4.16 -4.67
CA LYS A 28 11.91 -4.51 -4.75
C LYS A 28 12.80 -3.35 -5.23
N GLU A 29 12.21 -2.32 -5.82
CA GLU A 29 12.91 -1.12 -6.30
C GLU A 29 13.36 -0.21 -5.15
N CYS A 30 12.76 -0.35 -3.96
CA CYS A 30 13.16 0.43 -2.80
C CYS A 30 14.51 -0.11 -2.28
N ARG A 31 15.59 0.53 -2.74
CA ARG A 31 16.97 0.10 -2.44
C ARG A 31 17.36 0.34 -0.97
N SER A 32 16.79 1.39 -0.37
CA SER A 32 17.20 1.86 0.96
C SER A 32 16.49 1.15 2.11
N PHE A 33 15.37 0.49 1.85
CA PHE A 33 14.56 -0.14 2.90
C PHE A 33 13.73 -1.28 2.32
N LYS A 34 13.91 -2.48 2.86
CA LYS A 34 13.12 -3.66 2.50
C LYS A 34 12.35 -4.11 3.72
N SER A 35 11.03 -3.95 3.67
CA SER A 35 10.13 -4.58 4.62
C SER A 35 8.93 -5.14 3.88
N ASN A 36 8.42 -6.26 4.39
CA ASN A 36 7.13 -6.83 3.97
C ASN A 36 5.98 -6.26 4.82
N ASP A 37 6.26 -5.28 5.67
CA ASP A 37 5.25 -4.61 6.46
C ASP A 37 4.30 -3.78 5.59
N LEU A 38 3.09 -3.61 6.11
CA LEU A 38 2.11 -2.71 5.55
C LEU A 38 2.35 -1.30 6.06
N PHE A 39 2.49 -0.36 5.13
CA PHE A 39 2.62 1.05 5.41
C PHE A 39 1.34 1.78 5.03
N GLU A 40 1.01 2.82 5.78
CA GLU A 40 -0.10 3.71 5.47
C GLU A 40 0.44 5.02 4.88
N VAL A 41 -0.16 5.47 3.78
CA VAL A 41 0.17 6.77 3.18
C VAL A 41 -0.32 7.87 4.10
N LYS A 42 0.59 8.70 4.60
CA LYS A 42 0.26 9.81 5.51
C LYS A 42 0.15 11.15 4.80
N ASN A 43 1.06 11.41 3.87
CA ASN A 43 1.08 12.70 3.17
C ASN A 43 1.79 12.59 1.83
N LYS A 44 1.49 13.52 0.93
CA LYS A 44 2.18 13.73 -0.34
C LYS A 44 3.10 14.93 -0.20
N THR A 45 4.41 14.68 -0.11
CA THR A 45 5.39 15.75 0.11
C THR A 45 5.70 16.50 -1.18
N LEU A 46 5.82 15.78 -2.30
CA LEU A 46 6.08 16.34 -3.63
C LEU A 46 5.19 15.64 -4.67
N THR A 47 5.17 16.15 -5.89
CA THR A 47 4.37 15.61 -7.01
C THR A 47 4.53 14.09 -7.20
N ARG A 48 5.69 13.53 -6.80
CA ARG A 48 6.03 12.10 -6.92
C ARG A 48 6.53 11.42 -5.64
N LEU A 49 6.65 12.15 -4.52
CA LEU A 49 7.13 11.60 -3.26
C LEU A 49 6.01 11.52 -2.23
N TRP A 50 5.90 10.35 -1.62
CA TRP A 50 4.88 9.99 -0.66
C TRP A 50 5.54 9.66 0.67
N THR A 51 4.99 10.22 1.74
CA THR A 51 5.37 9.88 3.11
C THR A 51 4.50 8.72 3.56
N ILE A 52 5.12 7.58 3.83
CA ILE A 52 4.45 6.36 4.29
C ILE A 52 4.87 6.04 5.72
N LYS A 53 3.93 5.55 6.52
CA LYS A 53 4.15 5.22 7.94
C LYS A 53 3.70 3.80 8.25
N SER A 54 4.58 3.01 8.85
CA SER A 54 4.24 1.78 9.57
C SER A 54 4.23 2.06 11.08
N GLU A 55 3.94 1.06 11.90
CA GLU A 55 3.82 1.19 13.36
C GLU A 55 5.05 1.84 13.98
N ASN A 56 6.26 1.46 13.53
CA ASN A 56 7.53 1.97 14.06
C ASN A 56 8.38 2.76 13.05
N HIS A 57 7.93 2.91 11.80
CA HIS A 57 8.75 3.46 10.72
C HIS A 57 8.03 4.56 9.96
N LEU A 58 8.71 5.68 9.69
CA LEU A 58 8.25 6.76 8.83
C LEU A 58 9.28 6.97 7.72
N ILE A 59 8.87 6.80 6.47
CA ILE A 59 9.79 6.77 5.32
C ILE A 59 9.20 7.60 4.19
N LEU A 60 10.07 8.32 3.47
CA LEU A 60 9.73 9.02 2.25
C LEU A 60 10.13 8.16 1.05
N VAL A 61 9.18 7.88 0.17
CA VAL A 61 9.36 6.98 -0.98
C VAL A 61 8.74 7.58 -2.24
N SER A 62 9.27 7.22 -3.41
CA SER A 62 8.63 7.60 -4.67
C SER A 62 7.46 6.68 -5.00
N SER A 63 6.50 7.18 -5.77
CA SER A 63 5.34 6.37 -6.23
C SER A 63 5.72 5.11 -7.01
N LYS A 64 6.95 5.03 -7.54
CA LYS A 64 7.48 3.86 -8.25
C LYS A 64 8.02 2.79 -7.30
N GLU A 65 8.45 3.19 -6.11
CA GLU A 65 9.03 2.30 -5.12
C GLU A 65 7.99 1.65 -4.23
N ILE A 66 6.74 2.11 -4.29
CA ILE A 66 5.60 1.53 -3.57
C ILE A 66 4.55 1.00 -4.52
N ARG A 67 3.79 0.02 -4.03
CA ARG A 67 2.57 -0.48 -4.66
C ARG A 67 1.48 -0.61 -3.62
N THR A 68 0.23 -0.65 -4.06
CA THR A 68 -0.88 -1.02 -3.17
C THR A 68 -0.65 -2.41 -2.60
N ALA A 69 -1.01 -2.56 -1.33
CA ALA A 69 -0.92 -3.84 -0.65
C ALA A 69 -1.97 -4.80 -1.23
N THR A 70 -1.59 -6.07 -1.41
CA THR A 70 -2.51 -7.09 -1.91
C THR A 70 -3.48 -7.54 -0.82
N VAL A 71 -4.61 -8.13 -1.24
CA VAL A 71 -5.60 -8.71 -0.32
C VAL A 71 -4.96 -9.75 0.60
N ALA A 72 -4.00 -10.53 0.11
CA ALA A 72 -3.27 -11.51 0.91
C ALA A 72 -2.46 -10.86 2.04
N GLU A 73 -1.72 -9.78 1.74
CA GLU A 73 -0.93 -9.03 2.72
C GLU A 73 -1.84 -8.33 3.75
N LEU A 74 -2.94 -7.70 3.30
CA LEU A 74 -3.95 -7.13 4.19
C LEU A 74 -4.58 -8.18 5.11
N ASN A 75 -4.94 -9.34 4.56
CA ASN A 75 -5.54 -10.42 5.34
C ASN A 75 -4.55 -11.03 6.33
N ALA A 76 -3.27 -11.13 5.98
CA ALA A 76 -2.22 -11.57 6.88
C ALA A 76 -2.09 -10.63 8.10
N LYS A 77 -2.08 -9.30 7.90
CA LYS A 77 -2.07 -8.33 9.00
C LYS A 77 -3.31 -8.48 9.89
N ARG A 78 -4.51 -8.57 9.29
CA ARG A 78 -5.76 -8.78 10.04
C ARG A 78 -5.75 -10.07 10.87
N ARG A 79 -5.18 -11.15 10.34
CA ARG A 79 -5.06 -12.42 11.06
C ARG A 79 -4.10 -12.31 12.24
N LEU A 80 -2.99 -11.59 12.08
CA LEU A 80 -2.04 -11.34 13.15
C LEU A 80 -2.70 -10.54 14.30
N THR A 81 -3.38 -9.44 13.98
CA THR A 81 -4.10 -8.62 14.97
C THR A 81 -5.18 -9.41 15.70
N LYS A 82 -5.91 -10.28 14.98
CA LYS A 82 -6.91 -11.17 15.61
C LYS A 82 -6.27 -12.20 16.56
N ALA A 83 -5.12 -12.76 16.20
CA ALA A 83 -4.43 -13.70 17.06
C ALA A 83 -3.89 -13.03 18.34
N GLU A 84 -3.36 -11.80 18.23
CA GLU A 84 -2.95 -11.01 19.39
C GLU A 84 -4.13 -10.59 20.27
N GLN A 85 -5.24 -10.14 19.67
CA GLN A 85 -6.45 -9.81 20.41
C GLN A 85 -7.02 -11.03 21.13
N ALA A 86 -7.05 -12.20 20.47
CA ALA A 86 -7.50 -13.45 21.08
C ALA A 86 -6.59 -13.93 22.23
N LEU A 87 -5.29 -13.60 22.20
CA LEU A 87 -4.37 -13.90 23.30
C LEU A 87 -4.61 -12.99 24.52
N ALA A 88 -5.02 -11.74 24.29
CA ALA A 88 -5.31 -10.77 25.34
C ALA A 88 -6.66 -10.98 26.05
N GLU A 89 -7.56 -11.79 25.47
CA GLU A 89 -8.88 -12.10 26.06
C GLU A 89 -8.89 -13.36 26.95
N VAL A 90 -7.73 -14.00 27.20
CA VAL A 90 -7.60 -15.16 28.11
C VAL A 90 -6.94 -14.74 29.44
N SER A 91 -7.52 -13.75 30.13
CA SER A 91 -7.13 -13.44 31.51
C SER A 91 -8.29 -12.99 32.37
#